data_AF-A0A661UKL3-F1
#
_entry.id   AF-A0A661UKL3-F1
#
_cell.length_a   1.000
_cell.length_b   1.000
_cell.length_c   1.000
_cell.angle_alpha   90.00
_cell.angle_beta   90.00
_cell.angle_gamma   90.00
#
_symmetry.space_group_name_H-M   'P 1'
#
loop_
_entity.id
_entity.type
_entity.pdbx_description
1 polymer ?
#
loop_
_entity_poly.entity_id
_entity_poly.type
_entity_poly.pdbx_seq_one_letter_code
_entity_poly.pdbx_strand_id
1 'polypeptide(L)'
;KKMDKKAYFEHIKEEAVSALSKVFDKVEEVTKVSGIKLKINNLHAKIKGIKYEIGEYVYKNPDKFKENNEITELLEKIKKLEEEIELKREQIAELKEKEEEEKETEENPHDFSL
;
A
#
# COMPACT_ATOMS: atom_id res chain seq x y z
N LYS A 1 44.77 -28.70 7.70
CA LYS A 1 44.03 -28.14 6.55
C LYS A 1 44.09 -26.62 6.64
N LYS A 2 44.84 -25.92 5.77
CA LYS A 2 44.71 -24.46 5.65
C LYS A 2 43.32 -24.21 5.07
N MET A 3 42.43 -23.60 5.84
CA MET A 3 41.17 -23.10 5.33
C MET A 3 41.49 -22.17 4.15
N ASP A 4 40.91 -22.45 2.99
CA ASP A 4 41.16 -21.66 1.80
C ASP A 4 40.54 -20.28 2.01
N LYS A 5 41.38 -19.34 2.48
CA LYS A 5 40.95 -17.98 2.84
C LYS A 5 40.22 -17.32 1.67
N LYS A 6 40.57 -17.67 0.43
CA LYS A 6 39.93 -17.13 -0.76
C LYS A 6 38.48 -17.59 -0.86
N ALA A 7 38.21 -18.88 -0.69
CA ALA A 7 36.84 -19.43 -0.69
C ALA A 7 36.00 -18.87 0.46
N TYR A 8 36.61 -18.63 1.64
CA TYR A 8 35.92 -18.00 2.76
C TYR A 8 35.54 -16.54 2.47
N PHE A 9 36.43 -15.75 1.86
CA PHE A 9 36.13 -14.38 1.46
C PHE A 9 35.11 -14.30 0.32
N GLU A 10 35.13 -15.24 -0.62
CA GLU A 10 34.11 -15.35 -1.68
C GLU A 10 32.73 -15.64 -1.08
N HIS A 11 32.62 -16.57 -0.13
CA HIS A 11 31.37 -16.86 0.59
C HIS A 11 30.82 -15.64 1.35
N ILE A 12 31.68 -14.94 2.11
CA ILE A 12 31.27 -13.71 2.81
C ILE A 12 30.77 -12.66 1.83
N LYS A 13 31.44 -12.53 0.68
CA LYS A 13 31.03 -11.56 -0.35
C LYS A 13 29.67 -11.93 -0.93
N GLU A 14 29.43 -13.20 -1.21
CA GLU A 14 28.13 -13.69 -1.70
C GLU A 14 27.01 -13.47 -0.67
N GLU A 15 27.25 -13.79 0.60
CA GLU A 15 26.31 -13.52 1.69
C GLU A 15 26.02 -12.03 1.84
N ALA A 16 27.06 -11.18 1.76
CA ALA A 16 26.90 -9.73 1.86
C ALA A 16 26.09 -9.16 0.69
N VAL A 17 26.32 -9.64 -0.54
CA VAL A 17 25.55 -9.24 -1.73
C VAL A 17 24.10 -9.71 -1.60
N SER A 18 23.87 -10.95 -1.19
CA SER A 18 22.53 -11.50 -0.98
C SER A 18 21.75 -10.71 0.08
N ALA A 19 22.37 -10.43 1.24
CA ALA A 19 21.77 -9.63 2.29
C ALA A 19 21.44 -8.20 1.83
N LEU A 20 22.34 -7.57 1.06
CA LEU A 20 22.10 -6.24 0.49
C LEU A 20 20.91 -6.24 -0.47
N SER A 21 20.82 -7.21 -1.38
CA SER A 21 19.68 -7.33 -2.30
C SER A 21 18.35 -7.43 -1.55
N LYS A 22 18.27 -8.31 -0.54
CA LYS A 22 17.07 -8.45 0.29
C LYS A 22 16.66 -7.16 0.99
N VAL A 23 17.63 -6.39 1.48
CA VAL A 23 17.34 -5.08 2.09
C VAL A 23 16.80 -4.10 1.05
N PHE A 24 17.35 -4.08 -0.17
CA PHE A 24 16.86 -3.21 -1.24
C PHE A 24 15.42 -3.56 -1.64
N ASP A 25 15.12 -4.84 -1.82
CA ASP A 25 13.78 -5.31 -2.19
C ASP A 25 12.75 -4.89 -1.12
N LYS A 26 13.10 -5.11 0.16
CA LYS A 26 12.26 -4.69 1.30
C LYS A 26 12.01 -3.17 1.32
N VAL A 27 13.03 -2.38 1.01
CA VAL A 27 12.92 -0.91 0.97
C VAL A 27 12.00 -0.47 -0.18
N GLU A 28 12.10 -1.12 -1.34
CA GLU A 28 11.24 -0.82 -2.49
C GLU A 28 9.77 -1.09 -2.17
N GLU A 29 9.46 -2.23 -1.54
CA GLU A 29 8.10 -2.57 -1.09
C GLU A 29 7.54 -1.58 -0.08
N VAL A 30 8.31 -1.25 0.96
CA VAL A 30 7.90 -0.27 1.98
C VAL A 30 7.59 1.08 1.32
N THR A 31 8.37 1.45 0.31
CA THR A 31 8.17 2.68 -0.46
C THR A 31 6.87 2.61 -1.26
N LYS A 32 6.58 1.50 -1.96
CA LYS A 32 5.32 1.29 -2.70
C LYS A 32 4.11 1.39 -1.78
N VAL A 33 4.11 0.67 -0.66
CA VAL A 33 3.01 0.70 0.34
C VAL A 33 2.83 2.11 0.91
N SER A 34 3.92 2.79 1.26
CA SER A 34 3.89 4.17 1.77
C SER A 34 3.30 5.14 0.75
N GLY A 35 3.65 4.98 -0.52
CA GLY A 35 3.09 5.76 -1.62
C GLY A 35 1.58 5.56 -1.77
N ILE A 36 1.09 4.32 -1.67
CA ILE A 36 -0.35 4.03 -1.73
C ILE A 36 -1.08 4.62 -0.52
N LYS A 37 -0.54 4.49 0.70
CA LYS A 37 -1.10 5.10 1.91
C LYS A 37 -1.22 6.62 1.80
N LEU A 38 -0.22 7.28 1.23
CA LEU A 38 -0.27 8.72 0.99
C LEU A 38 -1.38 9.11 0.01
N LYS A 39 -1.60 8.31 -1.04
CA LYS A 39 -2.74 8.49 -1.96
C LYS A 39 -4.09 8.33 -1.24
N ILE A 40 -4.23 7.32 -0.39
CA ILE A 40 -5.44 7.12 0.43
C ILE A 40 -5.71 8.34 1.31
N ASN A 41 -4.68 8.86 1.99
CA ASN A 41 -4.81 10.04 2.84
C ASN A 41 -5.26 11.27 2.04
N ASN A 42 -4.72 11.46 0.84
CA ASN A 42 -5.14 12.53 -0.05
C ASN A 42 -6.61 12.39 -0.48
N LEU A 43 -7.08 11.16 -0.74
CA LEU A 43 -8.49 10.91 -1.06
C LEU A 43 -9.40 11.22 0.14
N HIS A 44 -9.01 10.82 1.35
CA HIS A 44 -9.74 11.19 2.58
C HIS A 44 -9.80 12.71 2.77
N ALA A 45 -8.71 13.44 2.50
CA ALA A 45 -8.70 14.89 2.56
C ALA A 45 -9.70 15.51 1.57
N LYS A 46 -9.76 14.98 0.33
CA LYS A 46 -10.76 15.42 -0.67
C LYS A 46 -12.19 15.16 -0.21
N ILE A 47 -12.48 13.97 0.32
CA ILE A 47 -13.81 13.63 0.88
C ILE A 47 -14.17 14.60 2.00
N LYS A 48 -13.23 14.91 2.90
CA LYS A 48 -13.46 15.87 3.98
C LYS A 48 -13.79 17.27 3.45
N GLY A 49 -13.10 17.72 2.40
CA GLY A 49 -13.40 18.97 1.72
C GLY A 49 -14.83 18.99 1.16
N ILE A 50 -15.22 17.94 0.43
CA ILE A 50 -16.57 17.83 -0.12
C ILE A 50 -17.65 17.80 0.99
N LYS A 51 -17.41 17.04 2.08
CA LYS A 51 -18.32 17.01 3.23
C LYS A 51 -18.48 18.39 3.87
N TYR A 52 -17.41 19.19 3.90
CA TYR A 52 -17.47 20.57 4.38
C TYR A 52 -18.31 21.46 3.45
N GLU A 53 -18.12 21.37 2.14
CA GLU A 53 -18.92 22.10 1.14
C GLU A 53 -20.42 21.77 1.26
N ILE A 54 -20.75 20.48 1.39
CA ILE A 54 -22.13 20.02 1.63
C ILE A 54 -22.66 20.64 2.94
N GLY A 55 -21.89 20.58 4.02
CA GLY A 55 -22.27 21.12 5.33
C GLY A 55 -22.52 22.63 5.30
N GLU A 56 -21.66 23.40 4.64
CA GLU A 56 -21.86 24.84 4.43
C GLU A 56 -23.14 25.13 3.64
N TYR A 57 -23.41 24.34 2.59
CA TYR A 57 -24.62 24.50 1.79
C TYR A 57 -25.88 24.24 2.63
N VAL A 58 -25.90 23.12 3.38
CA VAL A 58 -27.02 22.73 4.26
C VAL A 58 -27.28 23.83 5.28
N TYR A 59 -26.21 24.36 5.91
CA TYR A 59 -26.32 25.41 6.91
C TYR A 59 -26.92 26.69 6.35
N LYS A 60 -26.51 27.10 5.13
CA LYS A 60 -27.04 28.29 4.46
C LYS A 60 -28.45 28.10 3.91
N ASN A 61 -28.84 26.87 3.58
CA ASN A 61 -30.10 26.54 2.90
C ASN A 61 -30.82 25.33 3.53
N PRO A 62 -31.25 25.42 4.81
CA PRO A 62 -31.77 24.27 5.56
C PRO A 62 -32.99 23.61 4.91
N ASP A 63 -33.85 24.39 4.24
CA ASP A 63 -35.12 23.91 3.68
C ASP A 63 -35.00 23.38 2.24
N LYS A 64 -33.85 23.59 1.56
CA LYS A 64 -33.67 23.27 0.13
C LYS A 64 -32.73 22.10 -0.13
N PHE A 65 -32.19 21.50 0.93
CA PHE A 65 -31.18 20.45 0.83
C PHE A 65 -31.64 19.22 0.03
N LYS A 66 -32.88 18.77 0.22
CA LYS A 66 -33.37 17.50 -0.35
C LYS A 66 -33.57 17.50 -1.86
N GLU A 67 -33.63 18.67 -2.48
CA GLU A 67 -33.97 18.83 -3.90
C GLU A 67 -32.78 19.35 -4.73
N ASN A 68 -31.61 19.59 -4.10
CA ASN A 68 -30.46 20.09 -4.82
C ASN A 68 -29.66 18.97 -5.49
N ASN A 69 -29.73 18.92 -6.82
CA ASN A 69 -28.93 18.01 -7.65
C ASN A 69 -27.41 18.14 -7.40
N GLU A 70 -26.91 19.33 -7.07
CA GLU A 70 -25.48 19.55 -6.79
C GLU A 70 -25.01 18.73 -5.57
N ILE A 71 -25.86 18.60 -4.55
CA ILE A 71 -25.53 17.81 -3.35
C ILE A 71 -25.49 16.33 -3.70
N THR A 72 -26.44 15.87 -4.51
CA THR A 72 -26.46 14.50 -5.01
C THR A 72 -25.18 14.18 -5.78
N GLU A 73 -24.74 15.09 -6.66
CA GLU A 73 -23.48 14.95 -7.40
C GLU A 73 -22.25 14.90 -6.47
N LEU A 74 -22.21 15.75 -5.43
CA LEU A 74 -21.13 15.75 -4.44
C LEU A 74 -21.12 14.44 -3.62
N LEU A 75 -22.28 13.89 -3.28
CA LEU A 75 -22.41 12.60 -2.61
C LEU A 75 -21.96 11.44 -3.50
N GLU A 76 -22.32 11.44 -4.79
CA GLU A 76 -21.83 10.46 -5.75
C GLU A 76 -20.30 10.55 -5.91
N LYS A 77 -19.75 11.75 -5.91
CA LYS A 77 -18.30 11.97 -5.95
C LYS A 77 -17.63 11.42 -4.70
N ILE A 78 -18.21 11.60 -3.51
CA ILE A 78 -17.71 10.97 -2.28
C ILE A 78 -17.70 9.45 -2.43
N LYS A 79 -18.80 8.86 -2.91
CA LYS A 79 -18.90 7.41 -3.09
C LYS A 79 -17.81 6.86 -4.02
N LYS A 80 -17.58 7.52 -5.16
CA LYS A 80 -16.49 7.13 -6.10
C LYS A 80 -15.10 7.23 -5.45
N LEU A 81 -14.86 8.25 -4.63
CA LEU A 81 -13.60 8.39 -3.91
C LEU A 81 -13.44 7.30 -2.83
N GLU A 82 -14.53 6.89 -2.17
CA GLU A 82 -14.54 5.79 -1.21
C GLU A 82 -14.26 4.45 -1.89
N GLU A 83 -14.86 4.19 -3.06
CA GLU A 83 -14.55 3.02 -3.90
C GLU A 83 -13.06 3.00 -4.30
N GLU A 84 -12.50 4.17 -4.68
CA GLU A 84 -11.07 4.26 -5.01
C GLU A 84 -10.17 3.99 -3.78
N ILE A 85 -10.60 4.38 -2.58
CA ILE A 85 -9.87 4.07 -1.34
C ILE A 85 -9.85 2.56 -1.08
N GLU A 86 -10.98 1.87 -1.26
CA GLU A 86 -11.07 0.43 -1.06
C GLU A 86 -10.18 -0.33 -2.05
N LEU A 87 -10.20 0.02 -3.34
CA LEU A 87 -9.29 -0.56 -4.33
C LEU A 87 -7.81 -0.39 -3.94
N LYS A 88 -7.43 0.77 -3.38
CA LYS A 88 -6.05 0.98 -2.91
C LYS A 88 -5.73 0.21 -1.64
N ARG A 89 -6.71 -0.10 -0.79
CA ARG A 89 -6.53 -0.95 0.39
C ARG A 89 -6.33 -2.40 -0.03
N GLU A 90 -7.09 -2.88 -1.02
CA GLU A 90 -6.89 -4.19 -1.65
C GLU A 90 -5.48 -4.31 -2.24
N GLN A 91 -5.01 -3.29 -2.98
CA GLN A 91 -3.62 -3.27 -3.48
C GLN A 91 -2.57 -3.39 -2.37
N ILE A 92 -2.80 -2.79 -1.20
CA ILE A 92 -1.89 -2.95 -0.05
C ILE A 92 -1.98 -4.37 0.52
N ALA A 93 -3.17 -4.97 0.55
CA ALA A 93 -3.35 -6.34 1.03
C ALA A 93 -2.64 -7.34 0.12
N GLU A 94 -2.83 -7.24 -1.20
CA GLU A 94 -2.15 -8.09 -2.19
C GLU A 94 -0.62 -7.98 -2.11
N LEU A 95 -0.09 -6.77 -1.90
CA LEU A 95 1.35 -6.57 -1.72
C LEU A 95 1.91 -7.22 -0.45
N LYS A 96 1.08 -7.33 0.60
CA LYS A 96 1.47 -8.01 1.84
C LYS A 96 1.36 -9.52 1.75
N GLU A 97 0.34 -10.03 1.06
CA GLU A 97 0.15 -11.47 0.86
C GLU A 97 1.31 -12.05 0.04
N LYS A 98 1.72 -11.37 -1.04
CA LYS A 98 2.94 -11.74 -1.80
C LYS A 98 4.19 -11.75 -0.93
N GLU A 99 4.32 -10.80 -0.01
CA GLU A 99 5.44 -10.76 0.93
C GLU A 99 5.44 -11.97 1.89
N GLU A 100 4.27 -12.44 2.31
CA GLU A 100 4.13 -13.62 3.16
C GLU A 100 4.46 -14.91 2.39
N GLU A 101 3.98 -15.05 1.15
CA GLU A 101 4.31 -16.19 0.26
C GLU A 101 5.83 -16.27 -0.06
N GLU A 102 6.48 -15.14 -0.29
CA GLU A 102 7.93 -15.09 -0.53
C GLU A 102 8.74 -15.51 0.72
N LYS A 103 8.25 -15.18 1.92
CA LYS A 103 8.89 -15.64 3.17
C LYS A 103 8.71 -17.13 3.41
N GLU A 104 7.51 -17.67 3.15
CA GLU A 104 7.26 -19.11 3.32
C GLU A 104 8.10 -19.96 2.36
N THR A 105 8.33 -19.49 1.13
CA THR A 105 9.19 -20.17 0.15
C THR A 105 10.68 -20.06 0.47
N GLU A 106 11.13 -18.97 1.10
CA GLU A 106 12.52 -18.85 1.59
C GLU A 106 12.80 -19.67 2.87
N GLU A 107 11.81 -19.86 3.74
CA GLU A 107 11.96 -20.65 4.97
C GLU A 107 11.91 -22.17 4.73
N ASN A 108 11.40 -22.63 3.57
CA ASN A 108 11.20 -24.04 3.28
C ASN A 108 11.86 -24.53 1.96
N PRO A 109 13.20 -24.41 1.79
CA PRO A 109 13.89 -24.85 0.59
C PRO A 109 13.99 -26.39 0.42
N HIS A 110 13.40 -27.19 1.31
CA HIS A 110 13.62 -28.64 1.37
C HIS A 110 12.41 -29.55 1.09
N ASP A 111 11.23 -29.04 0.77
CA ASP A 111 10.06 -29.91 0.50
C ASP A 111 9.86 -30.28 -0.99
N PHE A 112 10.96 -30.36 -1.74
CA PHE A 112 11.02 -31.15 -2.98
C PHE A 112 11.89 -32.39 -2.73
N SER A 113 11.35 -33.34 -1.98
CA SER A 113 11.87 -34.72 -1.94
C SER A 113 10.69 -35.69 -2.08
N LEU A 114 10.48 -36.15 -3.32
CA LEU A 114 9.78 -37.36 -3.79
C LEU A 114 8.62 -37.93 -2.93
#